data_AF-T0SFL5-F1
#
_entry.id   AF-T0SFL5-F1
#
_cell.length_a   1.000
_cell.length_b   1.000
_cell.length_c   1.000
_cell.angle_alpha   90.00
_cell.angle_beta   90.00
_cell.angle_gamma   90.00
#
_symmetry.space_group_name_H-M   'P 1'
#
loop_
_entity.id
_entity.type
_entity.pdbx_description
1 polymer ?
#
loop_
_entity_poly.entity_id
_entity_poly.type
_entity_poly.pdbx_seq_one_letter_code
_entity_poly.pdbx_strand_id
1 'polypeptide(L)'
;MTASVVPEQPTAARPVRVTWSSLSILLSLVLCLNIVLTPLKAYLCEPYPWQLPPLPSILSAPDTPWSAVEATLLEAANRRYNSSVFTRGTYIFDAETWTCVYRDVFEIQPPPKSCQIDIMTQLNAGVFLPHSFQESLCAAVSNASFSVSACYEAQLFASTFNVGCVWTIPGNDSVIVHGAYRMTSSVTVLSAKFAARVSLTLYMAVVIWRRYYRQYRSLAKQCQRYAKVARVHICVGDPTSIFLLHPVLCLCLVLDVWQSVGTVYLEMLAVLQTDDFWQFALGYLYLSRSVWFCYSFLSCTSMLLKKRKREHWFLPLDPTLVAIAAAMVAGPITNINARTPVIHLYIWLFNVVASSPHSIETVGAVLCFTIAVGQLPLLAGFGLRCRRVSQPADYAAISFNDIKQRVLLTLERLSLGVPANVRRRGGSIHAVCAGLPRLKVSPCISQRGADCYLILYDQHGDPTEVVRLSLKSCIDMTAEDLDVLVLPTFDLFGHVALVPDESTGVNRLVQHTPLGSDCAWVE
;
A
#
# COMPACT_ATOMS: atom_id res chain seq x y z
N MET A 1 -25.20 24.53 -72.21
CA MET A 1 -25.27 24.15 -70.78
C MET A 1 -23.86 23.87 -70.30
N THR A 2 -23.20 24.87 -69.73
CA THR A 2 -21.88 24.74 -69.09
C THR A 2 -22.11 24.71 -67.59
N ALA A 3 -21.95 23.54 -66.98
CA ALA A 3 -22.08 23.38 -65.53
C ALA A 3 -20.88 24.02 -64.84
N SER A 4 -21.12 25.12 -64.13
CA SER A 4 -20.17 25.74 -63.22
C SER A 4 -19.93 24.82 -62.04
N VAL A 5 -18.77 24.17 -61.98
CA VAL A 5 -18.28 23.49 -60.77
C VAL A 5 -17.91 24.58 -59.77
N VAL A 6 -18.78 24.81 -58.79
CA VAL A 6 -18.48 25.67 -57.65
C VAL A 6 -17.49 24.91 -56.75
N PRO A 7 -16.29 25.44 -56.49
CA PRO A 7 -15.38 24.82 -55.54
C PRO A 7 -16.01 24.87 -54.15
N GLU A 8 -16.12 23.70 -53.52
CA GLU A 8 -16.60 23.55 -52.14
C GLU A 8 -15.69 24.41 -51.24
N GLN A 9 -16.23 25.48 -50.66
CA GLN A 9 -15.49 26.32 -49.72
C GLN A 9 -15.00 25.45 -48.56
N PRO A 10 -13.71 25.50 -48.18
CA PRO A 10 -13.22 24.77 -47.02
C PRO A 10 -13.95 25.33 -45.80
N THR A 11 -14.90 24.56 -45.27
CA THR A 11 -15.58 24.90 -44.03
C THR A 11 -14.49 24.97 -42.96
N ALA A 12 -14.20 26.17 -42.47
CA ALA A 12 -13.21 26.36 -41.42
C ALA A 12 -13.54 25.40 -40.27
N ALA A 13 -12.67 24.40 -40.06
CA ALA A 13 -12.91 23.35 -39.09
C ALA A 13 -13.13 24.02 -37.73
N ARG A 14 -14.35 23.90 -37.18
CA ARG A 14 -14.63 24.42 -35.84
C ARG A 14 -13.65 23.77 -34.86
N PRO A 15 -13.05 24.55 -33.95
CA PRO A 15 -12.08 24.00 -33.00
C PRO A 15 -12.76 22.93 -32.14
N VAL A 16 -12.12 21.76 -32.05
CA VAL A 16 -12.63 20.63 -31.27
C VAL A 16 -12.74 21.03 -29.81
N ARG A 17 -13.93 20.84 -29.22
CA ARG A 17 -14.14 21.12 -27.79
C ARG A 17 -13.57 19.98 -26.95
N VAL A 18 -12.57 20.26 -26.11
CA VAL A 18 -12.03 19.28 -25.16
C VAL A 18 -12.71 19.47 -23.80
N THR A 19 -13.33 18.42 -23.28
CA THR A 19 -13.94 18.38 -21.94
C THR A 19 -13.34 17.27 -21.10
N TRP A 20 -13.53 17.34 -19.78
CA TRP A 20 -12.94 16.41 -18.82
C TRP A 20 -14.03 15.76 -17.98
N SER A 21 -13.83 14.50 -17.61
CA SER A 21 -14.67 13.85 -16.61
C SER A 21 -14.24 14.32 -15.21
N SER A 22 -15.16 14.96 -14.50
CA SER A 22 -14.94 15.40 -13.11
C SER A 22 -14.77 14.22 -12.16
N LEU A 23 -15.51 13.13 -12.39
CA LEU A 23 -15.46 11.94 -11.54
C LEU A 23 -14.11 11.22 -11.67
N SER A 24 -13.61 11.02 -12.89
CA SER A 24 -12.28 10.43 -13.13
C SER A 24 -11.14 11.29 -12.57
N ILE A 25 -11.23 12.62 -12.71
CA ILE A 25 -10.27 13.55 -12.11
C ILE A 25 -10.29 13.45 -10.59
N LEU A 26 -11.47 13.52 -9.97
CA LEU A 26 -11.63 13.44 -8.51
C LEU A 26 -11.03 12.14 -7.99
N LEU A 27 -11.39 11.00 -8.59
CA LEU A 27 -10.87 9.70 -8.15
C LEU A 27 -9.35 9.59 -8.34
N SER A 28 -8.83 10.05 -9.49
CA SER A 28 -7.39 10.10 -9.76
C SER A 28 -6.64 10.92 -8.71
N LEU A 29 -7.16 12.10 -8.37
CA LEU A 29 -6.57 12.99 -7.36
C LEU A 29 -6.63 12.39 -5.96
N VAL A 30 -7.74 11.77 -5.56
CA VAL A 30 -7.88 11.11 -4.26
C VAL A 30 -6.87 9.96 -4.13
N LEU A 31 -6.73 9.13 -5.17
CA LEU A 31 -5.74 8.04 -5.19
C LEU A 31 -4.31 8.57 -5.16
N CYS A 32 -4.03 9.63 -5.92
CA CYS A 32 -2.73 10.30 -5.90
C CYS A 32 -2.41 10.85 -4.51
N LEU A 33 -3.35 11.54 -3.86
CA LEU A 33 -3.18 12.08 -2.53
C LEU A 33 -2.93 10.97 -1.51
N ASN A 34 -3.69 9.87 -1.57
CA ASN A 34 -3.48 8.72 -0.70
C ASN A 34 -2.05 8.14 -0.83
N ILE A 35 -1.50 8.07 -2.04
CA ILE A 35 -0.13 7.61 -2.27
C ILE A 35 0.88 8.63 -1.76
N VAL A 36 0.79 9.89 -2.22
CA VAL A 36 1.76 10.96 -1.92
C VAL A 36 1.81 11.27 -0.42
N LEU A 37 0.66 11.22 0.27
CA LEU A 37 0.54 11.48 1.70
C LEU A 37 0.79 10.22 2.55
N THR A 38 1.09 9.07 1.96
CA THR A 38 1.38 7.84 2.72
C THR A 38 2.43 8.04 3.82
N PRO A 39 3.58 8.71 3.60
CA PRO A 39 4.55 8.95 4.68
C PRO A 39 3.96 9.78 5.82
N LEU A 40 3.11 10.76 5.50
CA LEU A 40 2.46 11.64 6.49
C LEU A 40 1.25 10.98 7.17
N LYS A 41 0.63 9.97 6.55
CA LYS A 41 -0.44 9.15 7.14
C LYS A 41 -0.02 8.53 8.48
N ALA A 42 1.27 8.33 8.67
CA ALA A 42 1.84 7.88 9.94
C ALA A 42 1.42 8.76 11.13
N TYR A 43 1.30 10.08 10.95
CA TYR A 43 0.93 11.03 12.00
C TYR A 43 -0.54 10.98 12.42
N LEU A 44 -1.32 10.04 11.87
CA LEU A 44 -2.62 9.68 12.45
C LEU A 44 -2.48 9.05 13.83
N CYS A 45 -1.37 8.33 14.07
CA CYS A 45 -1.11 7.61 15.32
C CYS A 45 0.28 7.93 15.91
N GLU A 46 1.16 8.55 15.13
CA GLU A 46 2.47 8.98 15.58
C GLU A 46 2.48 10.40 16.14
N PRO A 47 3.26 10.67 17.19
CA PRO A 47 3.44 12.02 17.70
C PRO A 47 4.29 12.87 16.75
N TYR A 48 3.95 14.15 16.66
CA TYR A 48 4.85 15.15 16.11
C TYR A 48 6.03 15.40 17.07
N PRO A 49 7.19 15.89 16.59
CA PRO A 49 8.38 16.09 17.42
C PRO A 49 8.16 16.99 18.65
N TRP A 50 7.24 17.95 18.55
CA TRP A 50 6.91 18.90 19.62
C TRP A 50 5.78 18.41 20.56
N GLN A 51 5.22 17.23 20.32
CA GLN A 51 4.20 16.63 21.19
C GLN A 51 4.77 15.69 22.24
N LEU A 52 6.01 15.24 22.08
CA LEU A 52 6.59 14.27 23.00
C LEU A 52 7.17 14.97 24.24
N PRO A 53 6.74 14.60 25.46
CA PRO A 53 7.39 15.05 26.69
C PRO A 53 8.81 14.47 26.80
N PRO A 54 9.69 15.08 27.61
CA PRO A 54 10.98 14.46 27.94
C PRO A 54 10.77 13.10 28.62
N LEU A 55 11.69 12.18 28.34
CA LEU A 55 11.74 10.88 28.99
C LEU A 55 11.96 11.04 30.51
N PRO A 56 11.37 10.18 31.35
CA PRO A 56 11.72 10.07 32.75
C PRO A 56 13.23 9.88 32.91
N SER A 57 13.86 10.63 33.82
CA SER A 57 15.31 10.57 34.05
C SER A 57 15.81 9.17 34.37
N ILE A 58 14.98 8.36 35.06
CA ILE A 58 15.28 6.96 35.40
C ILE A 58 15.50 6.07 34.17
N LEU A 59 14.85 6.36 33.04
CA LEU A 59 15.03 5.63 31.77
C LEU A 59 16.28 6.08 31.00
N SER A 60 16.87 7.22 31.38
CA SER A 60 18.08 7.75 30.74
C SER A 60 19.33 7.57 31.62
N ALA A 61 19.20 6.94 32.79
CA ALA A 61 20.26 6.81 33.78
C ALA A 61 21.06 5.51 33.55
N PRO A 62 22.32 5.58 33.08
CA PRO A 62 23.08 4.41 32.60
C PRO A 62 23.44 3.40 33.70
N ASP A 63 23.57 3.86 34.95
CA ASP A 63 24.02 3.03 36.08
C ASP A 63 22.85 2.50 36.94
N THR A 64 21.60 2.67 36.50
CA THR A 64 20.44 2.26 37.30
C THR A 64 20.11 0.79 37.02
N PRO A 65 20.04 -0.08 38.05
CA PRO A 65 19.63 -1.46 37.85
C PRO A 65 18.17 -1.54 37.38
N TRP A 66 17.88 -2.50 36.49
CA TRP A 66 16.54 -2.66 35.92
C TRP A 66 15.44 -2.77 36.98
N SER A 67 15.70 -3.44 38.11
CA SER A 67 14.74 -3.58 39.21
C SER A 67 14.29 -2.23 39.79
N ALA A 68 15.18 -1.23 39.84
CA ALA A 68 14.83 0.11 40.31
C ALA A 68 14.02 0.89 39.25
N VAL A 69 14.35 0.70 37.96
CA VAL A 69 13.58 1.25 36.83
C VAL A 69 12.16 0.69 36.84
N GLU A 70 12.04 -0.64 36.90
CA GLU A 70 10.77 -1.38 36.93
C GLU A 70 9.90 -0.95 38.11
N ALA A 71 10.45 -0.94 39.33
CA ALA A 71 9.71 -0.52 40.52
C ALA A 71 9.15 0.90 40.38
N THR A 72 9.96 1.84 39.89
CA THR A 72 9.56 3.24 39.70
C THR A 72 8.45 3.38 38.66
N LEU A 73 8.56 2.67 37.53
CA LEU A 73 7.57 2.72 36.45
C LEU A 73 6.26 2.05 36.85
N LEU A 74 6.32 0.88 37.51
CA LEU A 74 5.13 0.20 38.02
C LEU A 74 4.39 1.03 39.06
N GLU A 75 5.12 1.66 39.99
CA GLU A 75 4.52 2.54 41.00
C GLU A 75 3.83 3.74 40.36
N ALA A 76 4.46 4.38 39.37
CA ALA A 76 3.88 5.49 38.63
C ALA A 76 2.64 5.05 37.81
N ALA A 77 2.72 3.91 37.12
CA ALA A 77 1.62 3.37 36.33
C ALA A 77 0.42 2.98 37.20
N ASN A 78 0.64 2.25 38.29
CA ASN A 78 -0.41 1.84 39.23
C ASN A 78 -1.13 3.04 39.86
N ARG A 79 -0.38 4.09 40.22
CA ARG A 79 -0.97 5.31 40.79
C ARG A 79 -1.85 6.04 39.79
N ARG A 80 -1.39 6.16 38.54
CA ARG A 80 -2.04 6.97 37.51
C ARG A 80 -3.17 6.24 36.81
N TYR A 81 -3.02 4.96 36.54
CA TYR A 81 -3.98 4.14 35.80
C TYR A 81 -4.61 3.11 36.73
N ASN A 82 -5.70 3.48 37.38
CA ASN A 82 -6.47 2.59 38.25
C ASN A 82 -7.91 2.44 37.75
N SER A 83 -8.68 1.55 38.37
CA SER A 83 -10.06 1.24 37.95
C SER A 83 -10.99 2.46 37.89
N SER A 84 -10.70 3.55 38.62
CA SER A 84 -11.52 4.77 38.57
C SER A 84 -11.37 5.55 37.27
N VAL A 85 -10.24 5.39 36.55
CA VAL A 85 -9.98 6.10 35.29
C VAL A 85 -10.71 5.43 34.13
N PHE A 86 -10.91 4.11 34.20
CA PHE A 86 -11.65 3.30 33.22
C PHE A 86 -13.16 3.35 33.47
N THR A 87 -13.77 4.53 33.32
CA THR A 87 -15.21 4.71 33.61
C THR A 87 -16.15 4.12 32.55
N ARG A 88 -15.74 4.08 31.27
CA ARG A 88 -16.58 3.63 30.13
C ARG A 88 -15.84 2.89 29.01
N GLY A 89 -14.67 2.34 29.27
CA GLY A 89 -13.90 1.65 28.21
C GLY A 89 -12.79 0.74 28.72
N THR A 90 -12.18 0.01 27.79
CA THR A 90 -11.04 -0.89 27.98
C THR A 90 -9.72 -0.26 27.51
N TYR A 91 -9.75 1.00 27.08
CA TYR A 91 -8.60 1.72 26.53
C TYR A 91 -8.56 3.16 27.00
N ILE A 92 -7.35 3.65 27.29
CA ILE A 92 -7.06 5.05 27.58
C ILE A 92 -5.78 5.44 26.85
N PHE A 93 -5.80 6.61 26.19
CA PHE A 93 -4.61 7.24 25.67
C PHE A 93 -4.20 8.42 26.56
N ASP A 94 -3.02 8.33 27.17
CA ASP A 94 -2.45 9.41 27.97
C ASP A 94 -1.50 10.27 27.14
N ALA A 95 -2.01 11.39 26.66
CA ALA A 95 -1.26 12.33 25.83
C ALA A 95 -0.09 13.01 26.58
N GLU A 96 -0.15 13.11 27.92
CA GLU A 96 0.92 13.75 28.71
C GLU A 96 2.20 12.91 28.75
N THR A 97 2.06 11.59 28.66
CA THR A 97 3.19 10.64 28.71
C THR A 97 3.39 9.89 27.40
N TRP A 98 2.49 10.08 26.44
CA TRP A 98 2.37 9.30 25.20
C TRP A 98 2.30 7.79 25.48
N THR A 99 1.38 7.42 26.38
CA THR A 99 1.20 6.04 26.86
C THR A 99 -0.18 5.52 26.46
N CYS A 100 -0.21 4.37 25.80
CA CYS A 100 -1.44 3.62 25.54
C CYS A 100 -1.69 2.65 26.68
N VAL A 101 -2.86 2.71 27.32
CA VAL A 101 -3.20 1.83 28.44
C VAL A 101 -4.41 1.00 28.08
N TYR A 102 -4.24 -0.32 28.14
CA TYR A 102 -5.29 -1.30 27.91
C TYR A 102 -5.71 -1.94 29.24
N ARG A 103 -7.00 -2.23 29.36
CA ARG A 103 -7.60 -2.96 30.46
C ARG A 103 -8.35 -4.16 29.89
N ASP A 104 -7.85 -5.34 30.19
CA ASP A 104 -8.46 -6.60 29.84
C ASP A 104 -9.03 -7.28 31.09
N VAL A 105 -10.06 -8.11 30.89
CA VAL A 105 -10.65 -8.92 31.95
C VAL A 105 -10.46 -10.38 31.58
N PHE A 106 -9.72 -11.09 32.43
CA PHE A 106 -9.45 -12.50 32.30
C PHE A 106 -10.38 -13.28 33.23
N GLU A 107 -11.24 -14.14 32.67
CA GLU A 107 -12.09 -15.03 33.46
C GLU A 107 -11.27 -16.23 33.95
N ILE A 108 -11.38 -16.56 35.24
CA ILE A 108 -10.64 -17.69 35.82
C ILE A 108 -11.33 -18.99 35.37
N GLN A 109 -10.86 -19.54 34.24
CA GLN A 109 -11.31 -20.81 33.69
C GLN A 109 -10.69 -22.01 34.46
N PRO A 110 -11.26 -23.23 34.37
CA PRO A 110 -10.64 -24.44 34.92
C PRO A 110 -9.19 -24.62 34.39
N PRO A 111 -8.33 -25.36 35.10
CA PRO A 111 -6.87 -25.32 34.90
C PRO A 111 -6.49 -25.51 33.43
N PRO A 112 -5.66 -24.61 32.86
CA PRO A 112 -5.31 -24.65 31.45
C PRO A 112 -4.53 -25.93 31.12
N LYS A 113 -4.76 -26.48 29.92
CA LYS A 113 -4.00 -27.63 29.40
C LYS A 113 -2.58 -27.23 29.01
N SER A 114 -2.45 -26.02 28.46
CA SER A 114 -1.17 -25.36 28.23
C SER A 114 -1.31 -23.93 28.65
N CYS A 115 -0.78 -23.59 29.83
CA CYS A 115 -0.85 -22.24 30.35
C CYS A 115 -0.34 -21.19 29.34
N GLN A 116 0.74 -21.50 28.63
CA GLN A 116 1.33 -20.59 27.66
C GLN A 116 0.44 -20.34 26.44
N ILE A 117 -0.40 -21.29 26.03
CA ILE A 117 -1.36 -21.08 24.93
C ILE A 117 -2.64 -20.48 25.46
N ASP A 118 -3.23 -21.16 26.44
CA ASP A 118 -4.58 -20.90 26.92
C ASP A 118 -4.68 -19.51 27.57
N ILE A 119 -3.59 -19.00 28.17
CA ILE A 119 -3.56 -17.65 28.74
C ILE A 119 -3.09 -16.62 27.72
N MET A 120 -1.98 -16.84 27.02
CA MET A 120 -1.41 -15.80 26.13
C MET A 120 -2.31 -15.47 24.95
N THR A 121 -3.11 -16.42 24.47
CA THR A 121 -4.08 -16.17 23.38
C THR A 121 -5.33 -15.42 23.84
N GLN A 122 -5.62 -15.41 25.15
CA GLN A 122 -6.73 -14.67 25.73
C GLN A 122 -6.36 -13.22 26.08
N LEU A 123 -5.09 -12.95 26.34
CA LEU A 123 -4.60 -11.59 26.61
C LEU A 123 -4.37 -10.84 25.30
N ASN A 124 -4.90 -9.63 25.16
CA ASN A 124 -4.73 -8.85 23.92
C ASN A 124 -3.26 -8.52 23.62
N ALA A 125 -2.40 -8.49 24.63
CA ALA A 125 -0.97 -8.26 24.48
C ALA A 125 -0.10 -9.50 24.73
N GLY A 126 -0.69 -10.70 24.88
CA GLY A 126 0.04 -11.90 25.29
C GLY A 126 1.22 -12.25 24.38
N VAL A 127 1.10 -11.94 23.08
CA VAL A 127 2.17 -12.16 22.08
C VAL A 127 3.43 -11.32 22.35
N PHE A 128 3.29 -10.17 23.01
CA PHE A 128 4.37 -9.22 23.26
C PHE A 128 4.99 -9.36 24.65
N LEU A 129 4.47 -10.26 25.49
CA LEU A 129 5.02 -10.46 26.83
C LEU A 129 6.37 -11.19 26.75
N PRO A 130 7.40 -10.75 27.50
CA PRO A 130 8.66 -11.49 27.61
C PRO A 130 8.46 -12.86 28.26
N HIS A 131 9.31 -13.82 27.90
CA HIS A 131 9.22 -15.19 28.39
C HIS A 131 9.21 -15.29 29.93
N SER A 132 10.06 -14.52 30.60
CA SER A 132 10.14 -14.50 32.08
C SER A 132 8.82 -14.09 32.76
N PHE A 133 8.10 -13.15 32.14
CA PHE A 133 6.81 -12.69 32.62
C PHE A 133 5.71 -13.71 32.31
N GLN A 134 5.76 -14.37 31.16
CA GLN A 134 4.84 -15.47 30.83
C GLN A 134 4.95 -16.59 31.86
N GLU A 135 6.17 -17.00 32.23
CA GLU A 135 6.41 -18.01 33.26
C GLU A 135 5.87 -17.58 34.62
N SER A 136 6.11 -16.31 34.99
CA SER A 136 5.61 -15.74 36.25
C SER A 136 4.08 -15.72 36.31
N LEU A 137 3.42 -15.33 35.22
CA LEU A 137 1.96 -15.35 35.11
C LEU A 137 1.43 -16.78 35.15
N CYS A 138 2.12 -17.72 34.51
CA CYS A 138 1.73 -19.12 34.53
C CYS A 138 1.84 -19.76 35.92
N ALA A 139 2.92 -19.49 36.64
CA ALA A 139 3.08 -19.93 38.03
C ALA A 139 2.02 -19.30 38.95
N ALA A 140 1.68 -18.03 38.71
CA ALA A 140 0.62 -17.34 39.42
C ALA A 140 -0.76 -17.99 39.21
N VAL A 141 -1.11 -18.33 37.97
CA VAL A 141 -2.38 -19.01 37.69
C VAL A 141 -2.41 -20.43 38.25
N SER A 142 -1.30 -21.19 38.19
CA SER A 142 -1.25 -22.53 38.81
C SER A 142 -1.40 -22.49 40.32
N ASN A 143 -0.89 -21.43 40.97
CA ASN A 143 -0.90 -21.27 42.42
C ASN A 143 -2.11 -20.46 42.92
N ALA A 144 -3.06 -20.10 42.04
CA ALA A 144 -4.18 -19.21 42.34
C ALA A 144 -3.77 -17.86 42.98
N SER A 145 -2.57 -17.37 42.64
CA SER A 145 -1.98 -16.12 43.13
C SER A 145 -1.93 -15.09 42.01
N PHE A 146 -3.01 -14.36 41.80
CA PHE A 146 -3.17 -13.47 40.65
C PHE A 146 -2.61 -12.06 40.84
N SER A 147 -1.61 -11.87 41.70
CA SER A 147 -0.90 -10.59 41.89
C SER A 147 0.48 -10.69 41.25
N VAL A 148 0.55 -10.33 39.97
CA VAL A 148 1.77 -10.31 39.17
C VAL A 148 1.91 -8.95 38.51
N SER A 149 3.10 -8.40 38.54
CA SER A 149 3.42 -7.15 37.86
C SER A 149 4.85 -7.18 37.35
N ALA A 150 5.07 -6.68 36.14
CA ALA A 150 6.41 -6.49 35.59
C ALA A 150 6.41 -5.37 34.55
N CYS A 151 7.58 -4.79 34.31
CA CYS A 151 7.84 -3.99 33.13
C CYS A 151 8.86 -4.70 32.23
N TYR A 152 8.89 -4.30 30.97
CA TYR A 152 9.86 -4.78 30.00
C TYR A 152 10.15 -3.76 28.90
N GLU A 153 11.30 -3.94 28.27
CA GLU A 153 11.74 -3.12 27.14
C GLU A 153 11.41 -3.79 25.81
N ALA A 154 10.76 -3.07 24.90
CA ALA A 154 10.65 -3.47 23.50
C ALA A 154 11.76 -2.83 22.69
N GLN A 155 12.62 -3.67 22.11
CA GLN A 155 13.83 -3.28 21.42
C GLN A 155 13.75 -3.60 19.92
N LEU A 156 14.39 -2.75 19.11
CA LEU A 156 14.71 -3.03 17.71
C LEU A 156 16.20 -2.81 17.51
N PHE A 157 16.94 -3.85 17.14
CA PHE A 157 18.41 -3.82 17.05
C PHE A 157 19.05 -3.32 18.35
N ALA A 158 18.60 -3.85 19.49
CA ALA A 158 19.00 -3.44 20.84
C ALA A 158 18.70 -1.97 21.22
N SER A 159 17.99 -1.22 20.38
CA SER A 159 17.51 0.13 20.71
C SER A 159 16.07 0.06 21.25
N THR A 160 15.86 0.50 22.48
CA THR A 160 14.53 0.55 23.11
C THR A 160 13.65 1.60 22.45
N PHE A 161 12.49 1.19 21.92
CA PHE A 161 11.52 2.11 21.30
C PHE A 161 10.20 2.21 22.08
N ASN A 162 9.92 1.24 22.96
CA ASN A 162 8.76 1.24 23.84
C ASN A 162 9.11 0.55 25.17
N VAL A 163 8.45 0.96 26.25
CA VAL A 163 8.48 0.27 27.54
C VAL A 163 7.05 -0.12 27.90
N GLY A 164 6.83 -1.42 28.08
CA GLY A 164 5.55 -2.00 28.48
C GLY A 164 5.56 -2.34 29.97
N CYS A 165 4.53 -1.96 30.71
CA CYS A 165 4.33 -2.35 32.10
C CYS A 165 2.97 -3.02 32.24
N VAL A 166 2.94 -4.23 32.79
CA VAL A 166 1.75 -5.04 32.94
C VAL A 166 1.57 -5.40 34.40
N TRP A 167 0.36 -5.24 34.93
CA TRP A 167 0.02 -5.63 36.29
C TRP A 167 -1.39 -6.19 36.37
N THR A 168 -1.61 -7.04 37.36
CA THR A 168 -2.89 -7.72 37.58
C THR A 168 -3.53 -7.28 38.89
N ILE A 169 -4.85 -7.15 38.86
CA ILE A 169 -5.68 -6.87 40.03
C ILE A 169 -6.64 -8.05 40.20
N PRO A 170 -6.55 -8.82 41.30
CA PRO A 170 -7.45 -9.94 41.55
C PRO A 170 -8.87 -9.42 41.85
N GLY A 171 -9.86 -10.01 41.18
CA GLY A 171 -11.29 -9.92 41.52
C GLY A 171 -11.81 -11.25 42.10
N ASN A 172 -13.11 -11.32 42.36
CA ASN A 172 -13.73 -12.53 42.95
C ASN A 172 -13.65 -13.74 42.00
N ASP A 173 -14.06 -13.57 40.74
CA ASP A 173 -14.11 -14.64 39.73
C ASP A 173 -13.33 -14.29 38.44
N SER A 174 -12.61 -13.16 38.45
CA SER A 174 -11.85 -12.65 37.30
C SER A 174 -10.60 -11.93 37.75
N VAL A 175 -9.64 -11.81 36.84
CA VAL A 175 -8.42 -11.04 37.01
C VAL A 175 -8.45 -9.89 36.02
N ILE A 176 -8.32 -8.66 36.52
CA ILE A 176 -8.19 -7.50 35.65
C ILE A 176 -6.71 -7.36 35.31
N VAL A 177 -6.38 -7.32 34.03
CA VAL A 177 -5.02 -7.13 33.54
C VAL A 177 -4.92 -5.74 32.93
N HIS A 178 -4.00 -4.94 33.45
CA HIS A 178 -3.69 -3.64 32.89
C HIS A 178 -2.33 -3.70 32.18
N GLY A 179 -2.25 -3.10 31.00
CA GLY A 179 -1.01 -2.95 30.25
C GLY A 179 -0.82 -1.51 29.82
N ALA A 180 0.24 -0.86 30.29
CA ALA A 180 0.63 0.49 29.90
C ALA A 180 1.86 0.43 28.98
N TYR A 181 1.75 0.98 27.78
CA TYR A 181 2.79 0.94 26.74
C TYR A 181 3.23 2.34 26.39
N ARG A 182 4.44 2.71 26.78
CA ARG A 182 5.00 4.05 26.64
C ARG A 182 6.03 4.10 25.53
N MET A 183 5.90 5.06 24.63
CA MET A 183 6.91 5.32 23.59
C MET A 183 8.17 5.98 24.18
N THR A 184 9.36 5.52 23.77
CA THR A 184 10.66 6.02 24.29
C THR A 184 11.49 6.78 23.26
N SER A 185 10.89 7.25 22.16
CA SER A 185 11.62 7.96 21.12
C SER A 185 12.11 9.34 21.58
N SER A 186 13.27 9.78 21.07
CA SER A 186 13.78 11.12 21.33
C SER A 186 13.24 12.14 20.33
N VAL A 187 13.15 13.42 20.75
CA VAL A 187 12.75 14.54 19.88
C VAL A 187 13.64 14.64 18.63
N THR A 188 14.94 14.35 18.76
CA THR A 188 15.89 14.36 17.64
C THR A 188 15.52 13.33 16.58
N VAL A 189 15.23 12.09 16.99
CA VAL A 189 14.83 11.01 16.06
C VAL A 189 13.51 11.34 15.39
N LEU A 190 12.53 11.84 16.15
CA LEU A 190 11.23 12.26 15.59
C LEU A 190 11.37 13.43 14.60
N SER A 191 12.25 14.38 14.88
CA SER A 191 12.51 15.53 13.99
C SER A 191 13.15 15.09 12.68
N ALA A 192 14.16 14.21 12.74
CA ALA A 192 14.78 13.63 11.55
C ALA A 192 13.76 12.84 10.71
N LYS A 193 12.93 12.02 11.38
CA LYS A 193 11.85 11.26 10.76
C LYS A 193 10.81 12.15 10.07
N PHE A 194 10.40 13.25 10.73
CA PHE A 194 9.49 14.23 10.15
C PHE A 194 10.07 14.91 8.91
N ALA A 195 11.31 15.39 8.97
CA ALA A 195 11.99 16.01 7.83
C ALA A 195 12.12 15.02 6.65
N ALA A 196 12.47 13.76 6.93
CA ALA A 196 12.56 12.72 5.92
C ALA A 196 11.21 12.45 5.23
N ARG A 197 10.11 12.38 6.00
CA ARG A 197 8.76 12.17 5.46
C ARG A 197 8.25 13.32 4.62
N VAL A 198 8.44 14.56 5.08
CA VAL A 198 8.07 15.75 4.29
C VAL A 198 8.85 15.77 2.98
N SER A 199 10.16 15.51 3.03
CA SER A 199 11.01 15.43 1.84
C SER A 199 10.57 14.33 0.88
N LEU A 200 10.26 13.14 1.41
CA LEU A 200 9.76 12.00 0.62
C LEU A 200 8.41 12.33 -0.03
N THR A 201 7.46 12.90 0.71
CA THR A 201 6.16 13.33 0.20
C THR A 201 6.29 14.37 -0.92
N LEU A 202 7.13 15.39 -0.73
CA LEU A 202 7.39 16.40 -1.78
C LEU A 202 8.02 15.77 -3.03
N TYR A 203 9.01 14.90 -2.85
CA TYR A 203 9.63 14.18 -3.95
C TYR A 203 8.62 13.31 -4.72
N MET A 204 7.78 12.56 -4.01
CA MET A 204 6.72 11.74 -4.59
C MET A 204 5.72 12.61 -5.39
N ALA A 205 5.32 13.76 -4.86
CA ALA A 205 4.46 14.72 -5.55
C ALA A 205 5.09 15.27 -6.85
N VAL A 206 6.38 15.59 -6.83
CA VAL A 206 7.09 16.06 -8.02
C VAL A 206 7.21 14.96 -9.08
N VAL A 207 7.50 13.72 -8.67
CA VAL A 207 7.63 12.58 -9.59
C VAL A 207 6.31 12.29 -10.29
N ILE A 208 5.20 12.18 -9.55
CA ILE A 208 3.88 11.89 -10.11
C ILE A 208 3.38 13.01 -11.02
N TRP A 209 3.65 14.27 -10.65
CA TRP A 209 3.32 15.42 -11.50
C TRP A 209 4.06 15.36 -12.84
N ARG A 210 5.38 15.15 -12.81
CA ARG A 210 6.23 15.14 -14.01
C ARG A 210 5.95 13.96 -14.94
N ARG A 211 5.71 12.77 -14.37
CA ARG A 211 5.56 11.51 -15.12
C ARG A 211 4.13 11.23 -15.56
N TYR A 212 3.12 11.68 -14.80
CA TYR A 212 1.72 11.36 -15.08
C TYR A 212 0.90 12.61 -15.47
N TYR A 213 0.60 13.50 -14.52
CA TYR A 213 -0.34 14.60 -14.75
C TYR A 213 0.11 15.62 -15.79
N ARG A 214 1.42 15.88 -15.90
CA ARG A 214 1.96 16.77 -16.94
C ARG A 214 1.64 16.26 -18.35
N GLN A 215 1.55 14.94 -18.55
CA GLN A 215 1.28 14.33 -19.86
C GLN A 215 -0.15 14.57 -20.34
N TYR A 216 -1.10 14.76 -19.42
CA TYR A 216 -2.48 15.12 -19.74
C TYR A 216 -2.59 16.54 -20.32
N ARG A 217 -1.67 17.46 -19.98
CA ARG A 217 -1.63 18.79 -20.60
C ARG A 217 -1.25 18.72 -22.08
N SER A 218 -0.31 17.85 -22.42
CA SER A 218 0.07 17.61 -23.82
C SER A 218 -1.06 16.92 -24.58
N LEU A 219 -1.69 15.91 -23.96
CA LEU A 219 -2.83 15.20 -24.51
C LEU A 219 -3.97 16.14 -24.90
N ALA A 220 -4.37 17.03 -23.99
CA ALA A 220 -5.47 17.96 -24.25
C ALA A 220 -5.21 18.89 -25.45
N LYS A 221 -3.96 19.35 -25.63
CA LYS A 221 -3.55 20.14 -26.80
C LYS A 221 -3.60 19.32 -28.09
N GLN A 222 -3.23 18.05 -28.04
CA GLN A 222 -3.32 17.15 -29.20
C GLN A 222 -4.78 16.87 -29.56
N CYS A 223 -5.65 16.61 -28.59
CA CYS A 223 -7.08 16.37 -28.82
C CYS A 223 -7.79 17.51 -29.57
N GLN A 224 -7.28 18.75 -29.52
CA GLN A 224 -7.81 19.88 -30.30
C GLN A 224 -7.63 19.72 -31.82
N ARG A 225 -6.73 18.83 -32.25
CA ARG A 225 -6.41 18.58 -33.67
C ARG A 225 -7.17 17.39 -34.26
N TYR A 226 -8.10 16.79 -33.52
CA TYR A 226 -8.90 15.67 -34.03
C TYR A 226 -9.74 16.11 -35.24
N ALA A 227 -9.54 15.46 -36.38
CA ALA A 227 -10.35 15.73 -37.56
C ALA A 227 -11.76 15.17 -37.40
N LYS A 228 -12.78 15.91 -37.86
CA LYS A 228 -14.18 15.45 -37.95
C LYS A 228 -14.83 15.06 -36.61
N VAL A 229 -14.29 15.51 -35.49
CA VAL A 229 -14.85 15.34 -34.14
C VAL A 229 -15.26 16.70 -33.61
N ALA A 230 -16.46 16.85 -33.05
CA ALA A 230 -16.89 18.12 -32.48
C ALA A 230 -16.43 18.28 -31.03
N ARG A 231 -16.41 17.16 -30.28
CA ARG A 231 -16.03 17.15 -28.87
C ARG A 231 -15.26 15.88 -28.48
N VAL A 232 -14.20 16.06 -27.71
CA VAL A 232 -13.42 14.97 -27.09
C VAL A 232 -13.62 15.08 -25.58
N HIS A 233 -14.07 14.00 -24.95
CA HIS A 233 -14.17 13.91 -23.50
C HIS A 233 -13.05 13.02 -22.95
N ILE A 234 -12.23 13.59 -22.06
CA ILE A 234 -11.07 12.93 -21.47
C ILE A 234 -11.43 12.34 -20.11
N CYS A 235 -11.28 11.02 -19.98
CA CYS A 235 -11.35 10.30 -18.71
C CYS A 235 -9.94 9.97 -18.23
N VAL A 236 -9.56 10.53 -17.09
CA VAL A 236 -8.23 10.39 -16.49
C VAL A 236 -8.12 9.03 -15.81
N GLY A 237 -6.96 8.39 -15.93
CA GLY A 237 -6.68 7.13 -15.26
C GLY A 237 -6.15 7.33 -13.84
N ASP A 238 -5.62 6.24 -13.31
CA ASP A 238 -5.09 6.11 -11.97
C ASP A 238 -3.54 6.10 -11.99
N PRO A 239 -2.87 7.01 -11.27
CA PRO A 239 -1.41 7.09 -11.30
C PRO A 239 -0.70 6.00 -10.47
N THR A 240 -1.42 5.14 -9.73
CA THR A 240 -0.82 4.20 -8.77
C THR A 240 0.24 3.33 -9.43
N SER A 241 -0.09 2.70 -10.55
CA SER A 241 0.84 1.79 -11.21
C SER A 241 2.11 2.47 -11.73
N ILE A 242 2.04 3.75 -12.12
CA ILE A 242 3.20 4.55 -12.54
C ILE A 242 4.15 4.81 -11.37
N PHE A 243 3.60 5.05 -10.18
CA PHE A 243 4.39 5.18 -8.96
C PHE A 243 5.16 3.90 -8.64
N LEU A 244 4.48 2.75 -8.75
CA LEU A 244 5.03 1.43 -8.41
C LEU A 244 6.15 0.95 -9.35
N LEU A 245 6.39 1.62 -10.49
CA LEU A 245 7.53 1.36 -11.37
C LEU A 245 8.87 1.74 -10.75
N HIS A 246 8.87 2.44 -9.60
CA HIS A 246 10.07 2.89 -8.91
C HIS A 246 10.41 2.00 -7.70
N PRO A 247 11.26 0.98 -7.86
CA PRO A 247 11.62 0.05 -6.78
C PRO A 247 12.23 0.78 -5.57
N VAL A 248 13.05 1.80 -5.82
CA VAL A 248 13.66 2.62 -4.76
C VAL A 248 12.60 3.35 -3.92
N LEU A 249 11.55 3.90 -4.54
CA LEU A 249 10.48 4.57 -3.81
C LEU A 249 9.68 3.58 -2.95
N CYS A 250 9.37 2.40 -3.50
CA CYS A 250 8.73 1.34 -2.74
C CYS A 250 9.59 0.91 -1.54
N LEU A 251 10.92 0.76 -1.72
CA LEU A 251 11.86 0.44 -0.64
C LEU A 251 11.93 1.55 0.41
N CYS A 252 11.99 2.82 0.01
CA CYS A 252 11.94 3.94 0.94
C CYS A 252 10.68 3.93 1.81
N LEU A 253 9.53 3.53 1.25
CA LEU A 253 8.27 3.41 2.00
C LEU A 253 8.26 2.19 2.95
N VAL A 254 8.93 1.10 2.60
CA VAL A 254 9.17 -0.01 3.55
C VAL A 254 10.03 0.46 4.72
N LEU A 255 11.11 1.20 4.44
CA LEU A 255 11.98 1.76 5.48
C LEU A 255 11.25 2.77 6.37
N ASP A 256 10.35 3.59 5.80
CA ASP A 256 9.49 4.49 6.57
C ASP A 256 8.57 3.73 7.54
N VAL A 257 8.03 2.57 7.15
CA VAL A 257 7.28 1.70 8.06
C VAL A 257 8.18 1.11 9.14
N TRP A 258 9.38 0.66 8.81
CA TRP A 258 10.33 0.10 9.78
C TRP A 258 10.81 1.13 10.81
N GLN A 259 11.07 2.36 10.39
CA GLN A 259 11.36 3.49 11.29
C GLN A 259 10.20 3.82 12.24
N SER A 260 9.04 3.19 12.04
CA SER A 260 7.82 3.38 12.81
C SER A 260 7.45 2.15 13.64
N VAL A 261 8.41 1.25 13.88
CA VAL A 261 8.16 -0.02 14.59
C VAL A 261 7.43 0.18 15.92
N GLY A 262 7.77 1.23 16.68
CA GLY A 262 7.13 1.49 17.97
C GLY A 262 5.66 1.82 17.89
N THR A 263 5.24 2.53 16.85
CA THR A 263 3.82 2.80 16.60
C THR A 263 3.16 1.62 15.92
N VAL A 264 3.84 0.92 15.00
CA VAL A 264 3.34 -0.35 14.44
C VAL A 264 3.02 -1.36 15.55
N TYR A 265 3.87 -1.44 16.57
CA TYR A 265 3.68 -2.25 17.77
C TYR A 265 2.39 -1.86 18.52
N LEU A 266 2.18 -0.57 18.78
CA LEU A 266 0.96 -0.08 19.45
C LEU A 266 -0.30 -0.30 18.61
N GLU A 267 -0.23 -0.09 17.29
CA GLU A 267 -1.38 -0.31 16.42
C GLU A 267 -1.70 -1.79 16.20
N MET A 268 -0.70 -2.68 16.31
CA MET A 268 -0.94 -4.11 16.38
C MET A 268 -1.75 -4.45 17.63
N LEU A 269 -1.40 -3.91 18.81
CA LEU A 269 -2.22 -4.05 20.02
C LEU A 269 -3.65 -3.51 19.83
N ALA A 270 -3.79 -2.35 19.20
CA ALA A 270 -5.11 -1.75 18.91
C ALA A 270 -5.98 -2.66 18.02
N VAL A 271 -5.40 -3.34 17.02
CA VAL A 271 -6.12 -4.29 16.15
C VAL A 271 -6.51 -5.58 16.88
N LEU A 272 -5.80 -5.94 17.97
CA LEU A 272 -6.19 -7.06 18.82
C LEU A 272 -7.39 -6.72 19.71
N GLN A 273 -7.55 -5.44 20.06
CA GLN A 273 -8.65 -4.93 20.89
C GLN A 273 -9.90 -4.62 20.06
N THR A 274 -10.79 -5.61 19.90
CA THR A 274 -12.02 -5.46 19.12
C THR A 274 -13.14 -4.72 19.86
N ASP A 275 -13.04 -4.55 21.17
CA ASP A 275 -14.07 -3.92 22.00
C ASP A 275 -14.15 -2.40 21.79
N ASP A 276 -13.02 -1.77 21.46
CA ASP A 276 -12.97 -0.37 21.03
C ASP A 276 -12.84 -0.30 19.51
N PHE A 277 -13.99 -0.21 18.84
CA PHE A 277 -14.04 -0.14 17.37
C PHE A 277 -13.24 1.03 16.79
N TRP A 278 -13.12 2.14 17.52
CA TRP A 278 -12.39 3.31 17.01
C TRP A 278 -10.88 3.04 16.98
N GLN A 279 -10.33 2.47 18.06
CA GLN A 279 -8.92 2.07 18.10
C GLN A 279 -8.63 0.97 17.08
N PHE A 280 -9.52 -0.02 16.98
CA PHE A 280 -9.42 -1.04 15.94
C PHE A 280 -9.37 -0.43 14.54
N ALA A 281 -10.29 0.49 14.21
CA ALA A 281 -10.35 1.12 12.89
C ALA A 281 -9.14 2.01 12.62
N LEU A 282 -8.66 2.74 13.62
CA LEU A 282 -7.48 3.61 13.50
C LEU A 282 -6.20 2.78 13.31
N GLY A 283 -6.00 1.75 14.13
CA GLY A 283 -4.87 0.83 13.99
C GLY A 283 -4.90 0.07 12.68
N TYR A 284 -6.08 -0.37 12.23
CA TYR A 284 -6.27 -0.97 10.92
C TYR A 284 -5.90 -0.02 9.77
N LEU A 285 -6.36 1.23 9.84
CA LEU A 285 -6.04 2.25 8.86
C LEU A 285 -4.54 2.56 8.84
N TYR A 286 -3.88 2.59 10.00
CA TYR A 286 -2.44 2.80 10.09
C TYR A 286 -1.66 1.60 9.51
N LEU A 287 -2.01 0.37 9.90
CA LEU A 287 -1.36 -0.87 9.45
C LEU A 287 -1.59 -1.18 7.97
N SER A 288 -2.55 -0.53 7.30
CA SER A 288 -2.66 -0.59 5.84
C SER A 288 -1.39 -0.13 5.10
N ARG A 289 -0.48 0.60 5.76
CA ARG A 289 0.87 0.91 5.25
C ARG A 289 1.72 -0.34 4.97
N SER A 290 1.37 -1.51 5.53
CA SER A 290 2.01 -2.79 5.20
C SER A 290 1.88 -3.19 3.72
N VAL A 291 0.96 -2.58 2.96
CA VAL A 291 0.86 -2.77 1.49
C VAL A 291 2.17 -2.49 0.76
N TRP A 292 3.02 -1.60 1.32
CA TRP A 292 4.31 -1.29 0.73
C TRP A 292 5.29 -2.46 0.75
N PHE A 293 5.11 -3.42 1.66
CA PHE A 293 5.84 -4.69 1.63
C PHE A 293 5.50 -5.47 0.35
N CYS A 294 4.21 -5.63 0.05
CA CYS A 294 3.74 -6.27 -1.18
C CYS A 294 4.29 -5.58 -2.44
N TYR A 295 4.17 -4.26 -2.50
CA TYR A 295 4.60 -3.48 -3.66
C TYR A 295 6.12 -3.49 -3.85
N SER A 296 6.89 -3.43 -2.76
CA SER A 296 8.35 -3.55 -2.81
C SER A 296 8.78 -4.91 -3.34
N PHE A 297 8.18 -6.00 -2.85
CA PHE A 297 8.46 -7.35 -3.32
C PHE A 297 8.10 -7.54 -4.81
N LEU A 298 6.96 -7.01 -5.25
CA LEU A 298 6.58 -7.02 -6.67
C LEU A 298 7.54 -6.23 -7.55
N SER A 299 8.00 -5.07 -7.10
CA SER A 299 8.93 -4.21 -7.84
C SER A 299 10.33 -4.84 -7.92
N CYS A 300 10.83 -5.38 -6.81
CA CYS A 300 12.11 -6.11 -6.78
C CYS A 300 12.08 -7.38 -7.64
N THR A 301 10.98 -8.14 -7.55
CA THR A 301 10.78 -9.33 -8.40
C THR A 301 10.70 -8.94 -9.87
N SER A 302 10.04 -7.83 -10.20
CA SER A 302 10.00 -7.30 -11.57
C SER A 302 11.39 -7.03 -12.12
N MET A 303 12.25 -6.36 -11.35
CA MET A 303 13.65 -6.14 -11.73
C MET A 303 14.41 -7.45 -11.94
N LEU A 304 14.22 -8.43 -11.05
CA LEU A 304 14.89 -9.73 -11.14
C LEU A 304 14.44 -10.52 -12.37
N LEU A 305 13.14 -10.55 -12.65
CA LEU A 305 12.59 -11.21 -13.84
C LEU A 305 13.10 -10.57 -15.12
N LYS A 306 13.19 -9.23 -15.17
CA LYS A 306 13.77 -8.48 -16.29
C LYS A 306 15.24 -8.82 -16.48
N LYS A 307 16.04 -8.80 -15.40
CA LYS A 307 17.47 -9.17 -15.43
C LYS A 307 17.68 -10.61 -15.91
N ARG A 308 16.74 -11.51 -15.63
CA ARG A 308 16.81 -12.93 -16.02
C ARG A 308 16.08 -13.26 -17.32
N LYS A 309 15.49 -12.28 -18.03
CA LYS A 309 14.64 -12.48 -19.23
C LYS A 309 13.51 -13.52 -19.02
N ARG A 310 12.92 -13.54 -17.81
CA ARG A 310 11.86 -14.48 -17.37
C ARG A 310 10.52 -13.79 -17.09
N GLU A 311 10.24 -12.69 -17.77
CA GLU A 311 9.05 -11.85 -17.57
C GLU A 311 7.73 -12.63 -17.81
N HIS A 312 7.77 -13.69 -18.62
CA HIS A 312 6.63 -14.54 -18.94
C HIS A 312 6.22 -15.51 -17.80
N TRP A 313 7.05 -15.65 -16.76
CA TRP A 313 6.81 -16.57 -15.63
C TRP A 313 5.80 -16.02 -14.62
N PHE A 314 5.50 -14.73 -14.69
CA PHE A 314 4.68 -14.05 -13.70
C PHE A 314 3.44 -13.44 -14.34
N LEU A 315 2.29 -13.54 -13.66
CA LEU A 315 1.09 -12.85 -14.07
C LEU A 315 1.02 -11.45 -13.42
N PRO A 316 0.97 -10.35 -14.20
CA PRO A 316 0.83 -9.01 -13.62
C PRO A 316 -0.43 -8.91 -12.75
N LEU A 317 -0.27 -8.37 -11.54
CA LEU A 317 -1.34 -8.24 -10.56
C LEU A 317 -1.91 -6.82 -10.52
N ASP A 318 -3.22 -6.72 -10.26
CA ASP A 318 -3.91 -5.45 -10.01
C ASP A 318 -3.44 -4.87 -8.67
N PRO A 319 -2.83 -3.67 -8.64
CA PRO A 319 -2.38 -3.04 -7.40
C PRO A 319 -3.48 -2.89 -6.35
N THR A 320 -4.73 -2.67 -6.78
CA THR A 320 -5.88 -2.47 -5.91
C THR A 320 -6.23 -3.76 -5.16
N LEU A 321 -6.22 -4.89 -5.86
CA LEU A 321 -6.47 -6.19 -5.23
C LEU A 321 -5.36 -6.58 -4.26
N VAL A 322 -4.11 -6.24 -4.60
CA VAL A 322 -2.97 -6.42 -3.70
C VAL A 322 -3.13 -5.57 -2.43
N ALA A 323 -3.61 -4.32 -2.55
CA ALA A 323 -3.88 -3.47 -1.39
C ALA A 323 -4.98 -4.03 -0.49
N ILE A 324 -6.08 -4.51 -1.08
CA ILE A 324 -7.18 -5.14 -0.33
C ILE A 324 -6.66 -6.38 0.42
N ALA A 325 -5.88 -7.24 -0.26
CA ALA A 325 -5.32 -8.44 0.36
C ALA A 325 -4.35 -8.10 1.51
N ALA A 326 -3.46 -7.11 1.31
CA ALA A 326 -2.55 -6.66 2.36
C ALA A 326 -3.30 -6.09 3.57
N ALA A 327 -4.35 -5.29 3.34
CA ALA A 327 -5.19 -4.76 4.41
C ALA A 327 -5.85 -5.90 5.21
N MET A 328 -6.49 -6.87 4.53
CA MET A 328 -7.09 -8.04 5.20
C MET A 328 -6.09 -8.81 6.09
N VAL A 329 -4.83 -8.89 5.66
CA VAL A 329 -3.75 -9.54 6.42
C VAL A 329 -3.39 -8.73 7.66
N ALA A 330 -3.20 -7.42 7.49
CA ALA A 330 -2.75 -6.52 8.53
C ALA A 330 -3.77 -6.34 9.67
N GLY A 331 -5.08 -6.45 9.38
CA GLY A 331 -6.15 -6.35 10.37
C GLY A 331 -6.75 -7.71 10.75
N PRO A 332 -7.84 -8.13 10.09
CA PRO A 332 -8.61 -9.32 10.46
C PRO A 332 -7.78 -10.60 10.66
N ILE A 333 -6.85 -10.90 9.74
CA ILE A 333 -6.05 -12.13 9.83
C ILE A 333 -5.04 -12.05 10.97
N THR A 334 -4.47 -10.86 11.24
CA THR A 334 -3.58 -10.66 12.39
C THR A 334 -4.32 -10.89 13.71
N ASN A 335 -5.55 -10.38 13.81
CA ASN A 335 -6.42 -10.64 14.97
C ASN A 335 -6.71 -12.14 15.16
N ILE A 336 -7.04 -12.85 14.08
CA ILE A 336 -7.24 -14.32 14.14
C ILE A 336 -5.96 -15.03 14.55
N ASN A 337 -4.82 -14.69 13.95
CA ASN A 337 -3.53 -15.34 14.23
C ASN A 337 -3.13 -15.21 15.70
N ALA A 338 -3.37 -14.04 16.33
CA ALA A 338 -3.08 -13.82 17.74
C ALA A 338 -3.91 -14.70 18.68
N ARG A 339 -5.08 -15.18 18.23
CA ARG A 339 -5.97 -16.07 18.99
C ARG A 339 -5.78 -17.55 18.65
N THR A 340 -4.70 -17.90 17.95
CA THR A 340 -4.39 -19.28 17.54
C THR A 340 -3.00 -19.69 18.04
N PRO A 341 -2.66 -21.00 18.00
CA PRO A 341 -1.32 -21.47 18.35
C PRO A 341 -0.17 -20.87 17.51
N VAL A 342 -0.47 -20.18 16.40
CA VAL A 342 0.51 -19.43 15.60
C VAL A 342 1.22 -18.37 16.44
N ILE A 343 0.61 -17.89 17.53
CA ILE A 343 1.21 -16.95 18.48
C ILE A 343 2.59 -17.43 19.00
N HIS A 344 2.82 -18.74 19.12
CA HIS A 344 4.10 -19.29 19.57
C HIS A 344 5.27 -18.92 18.67
N LEU A 345 5.04 -18.88 17.35
CA LEU A 345 6.07 -18.46 16.41
C LEU A 345 6.50 -17.02 16.70
N TYR A 346 5.53 -16.12 16.93
CA TYR A 346 5.80 -14.72 17.23
C TYR A 346 6.45 -14.53 18.60
N ILE A 347 5.94 -15.21 19.64
CA ILE A 347 6.56 -15.21 20.97
C ILE A 347 8.03 -15.66 20.87
N TRP A 348 8.30 -16.75 20.15
CA TRP A 348 9.66 -17.23 19.94
C TRP A 348 10.52 -16.19 19.20
N LEU A 349 10.01 -15.59 18.12
CA LEU A 349 10.71 -14.54 17.37
C LEU A 349 11.04 -13.31 18.23
N PHE A 350 10.17 -12.94 19.18
CA PHE A 350 10.39 -11.81 20.08
C PHE A 350 11.43 -12.08 21.16
N ASN A 351 11.62 -13.34 21.56
CA ASN A 351 12.46 -13.69 22.70
C ASN A 351 13.83 -14.27 22.28
N VAL A 352 13.96 -14.87 21.09
CA VAL A 352 15.19 -15.61 20.70
C VAL A 352 16.43 -14.72 20.57
N VAL A 353 16.27 -13.44 20.23
CA VAL A 353 17.37 -12.46 20.11
C VAL A 353 17.31 -11.40 21.23
N ALA A 354 16.46 -11.59 22.24
CA ALA A 354 16.35 -10.64 23.33
C ALA A 354 17.66 -10.53 24.11
N SER A 355 18.08 -9.29 24.39
CA SER A 355 19.34 -8.99 25.08
C SER A 355 19.29 -9.32 26.58
N SER A 356 18.09 -9.30 27.16
CA SER A 356 17.85 -9.58 28.57
C SER A 356 16.51 -10.32 28.80
N PRO A 357 16.33 -11.00 29.94
CA PRO A 357 15.06 -11.63 30.32
C PRO A 357 13.88 -10.65 30.46
N HIS A 358 14.15 -9.35 30.59
CA HIS A 358 13.17 -8.28 30.75
C HIS A 358 13.01 -7.46 29.47
N SER A 359 13.41 -8.01 28.32
CA SER A 359 13.30 -7.35 27.04
C SER A 359 12.73 -8.29 25.99
N ILE A 360 12.11 -7.70 24.97
CA ILE A 360 11.79 -8.38 23.72
C ILE A 360 12.57 -7.70 22.59
N GLU A 361 13.03 -8.49 21.62
CA GLU A 361 13.69 -7.99 20.42
C GLU A 361 12.79 -8.25 19.21
N THR A 362 12.39 -7.17 18.54
CA THR A 362 11.33 -7.21 17.52
C THR A 362 11.85 -7.45 16.12
N VAL A 363 13.17 -7.40 15.88
CA VAL A 363 13.74 -7.53 14.52
C VAL A 363 13.28 -8.79 13.80
N GLY A 364 13.28 -9.95 14.48
CA GLY A 364 12.88 -11.23 13.89
C GLY A 364 11.41 -11.23 13.47
N ALA A 365 10.53 -10.73 14.34
CA ALA A 365 9.11 -10.61 14.07
C ALA A 365 8.81 -9.60 12.94
N VAL A 366 9.49 -8.45 12.91
CA VAL A 366 9.33 -7.43 11.86
C VAL A 366 9.76 -7.98 10.49
N LEU A 367 10.89 -8.70 10.43
CA LEU A 367 11.35 -9.34 9.20
C LEU A 367 10.38 -10.44 8.76
N CYS A 368 9.96 -11.31 9.68
CA CYS A 368 9.00 -12.37 9.40
C CYS A 368 7.68 -11.80 8.87
N PHE A 369 7.13 -10.77 9.53
CA PHE A 369 5.89 -10.11 9.10
C PHE A 369 6.05 -9.42 7.74
N THR A 370 7.16 -8.72 7.52
CA THR A 370 7.45 -8.06 6.23
C THR A 370 7.52 -9.09 5.09
N ILE A 371 8.21 -10.22 5.31
CA ILE A 371 8.33 -11.31 4.34
C ILE A 371 6.97 -11.98 4.12
N ALA A 372 6.24 -12.31 5.18
CA ALA A 372 4.95 -12.98 5.11
C ALA A 372 3.95 -12.15 4.29
N VAL A 373 3.83 -10.85 4.56
CA VAL A 373 2.96 -9.95 3.79
C VAL A 373 3.49 -9.76 2.37
N GLY A 374 4.80 -9.50 2.21
CA GLY A 374 5.43 -9.24 0.92
C GLY A 374 5.38 -10.40 -0.07
N GLN A 375 5.38 -11.65 0.40
CA GLN A 375 5.32 -12.85 -0.43
C GLN A 375 3.92 -13.16 -0.97
N LEU A 376 2.85 -12.68 -0.33
CA LEU A 376 1.46 -12.94 -0.77
C LEU A 376 1.20 -12.65 -2.25
N PRO A 377 1.52 -11.45 -2.78
CA PRO A 377 1.32 -11.19 -4.20
C PRO A 377 2.26 -12.01 -5.08
N LEU A 378 3.42 -12.46 -4.60
CA LEU A 378 4.32 -13.30 -5.39
C LEU A 378 3.72 -14.70 -5.57
N LEU A 379 3.25 -15.32 -4.49
CA LEU A 379 2.57 -16.61 -4.52
C LEU A 379 1.35 -16.56 -5.43
N ALA A 380 0.56 -15.48 -5.35
CA ALA A 380 -0.59 -15.28 -6.23
C ALA A 380 -0.18 -15.14 -7.71
N GLY A 381 0.82 -14.31 -8.03
CA GLY A 381 1.23 -14.06 -9.40
C GLY A 381 1.88 -15.26 -10.09
N PHE A 382 2.71 -16.02 -9.39
CA PHE A 382 3.26 -17.28 -9.90
C PHE A 382 2.20 -18.38 -9.98
N GLY A 383 1.36 -18.54 -8.95
CA GLY A 383 0.34 -19.58 -8.90
C GLY A 383 -0.77 -19.40 -9.94
N LEU A 384 -1.26 -18.18 -10.15
CA LEU A 384 -2.28 -17.88 -11.17
C LEU A 384 -1.76 -18.07 -12.59
N ARG A 385 -0.45 -17.91 -12.82
CA ARG A 385 0.14 -18.13 -14.14
C ARG A 385 0.06 -19.60 -14.56
N CYS A 386 0.27 -20.53 -13.64
CA CYS A 386 0.20 -21.97 -13.90
C CYS A 386 -1.18 -22.44 -14.36
N ARG A 387 -2.25 -21.70 -14.01
CA ARG A 387 -3.64 -22.08 -14.29
C ARG A 387 -4.23 -21.41 -15.53
N ARG A 388 -3.50 -20.51 -16.20
CA ARG A 388 -4.08 -19.66 -17.24
C ARG A 388 -3.85 -20.20 -18.65
N VAL A 389 -4.94 -20.55 -19.33
CA VAL A 389 -5.01 -20.74 -20.78
C VAL A 389 -5.02 -19.36 -21.45
N SER A 390 -4.15 -19.15 -22.44
CA SER A 390 -4.06 -17.88 -23.17
C SER A 390 -5.24 -17.76 -24.12
N GLN A 391 -6.18 -16.84 -23.83
CA GLN A 391 -7.27 -16.49 -24.76
C GLN A 391 -6.94 -15.16 -25.46
N PRO A 392 -7.33 -14.99 -26.73
CA PRO A 392 -7.23 -13.70 -27.41
C PRO A 392 -8.06 -12.66 -26.63
N ALA A 393 -7.41 -11.57 -26.23
CA ALA A 393 -8.02 -10.52 -25.44
C ALA A 393 -8.30 -9.29 -26.31
N ASP A 394 -9.49 -8.73 -26.20
CA ASP A 394 -9.76 -7.37 -26.66
C ASP A 394 -9.12 -6.38 -25.69
N TYR A 395 -7.98 -5.80 -26.09
CA TYR A 395 -7.20 -4.87 -25.27
C TYR A 395 -7.85 -3.49 -25.14
N ALA A 396 -8.84 -3.15 -25.97
CA ALA A 396 -9.61 -1.91 -25.87
C ALA A 396 -10.86 -2.08 -24.98
N ALA A 397 -11.26 -3.31 -24.67
CA ALA A 397 -12.44 -3.58 -23.85
C ALA A 397 -12.31 -3.05 -22.41
N ILE A 398 -13.43 -2.54 -21.88
CA ILE A 398 -13.53 -2.12 -20.47
C ILE A 398 -13.16 -3.29 -19.54
N SER A 399 -13.61 -4.51 -19.86
CA SER A 399 -13.37 -5.73 -19.10
C SER A 399 -11.89 -6.14 -19.02
N PHE A 400 -11.02 -5.63 -19.90
CA PHE A 400 -9.58 -5.89 -19.83
C PHE A 400 -8.91 -5.14 -18.67
N ASN A 401 -9.53 -4.08 -18.14
CA ASN A 401 -8.91 -3.24 -17.12
C ASN A 401 -8.83 -3.88 -15.72
N ASP A 402 -8.16 -3.19 -14.81
CA ASP A 402 -8.15 -3.49 -13.38
C ASP A 402 -9.54 -3.22 -12.75
N ILE A 403 -9.88 -3.86 -11.62
CA ILE A 403 -11.25 -3.86 -11.08
C ILE A 403 -11.76 -2.43 -10.81
N LYS A 404 -10.88 -1.59 -10.27
CA LYS A 404 -11.14 -0.17 -9.98
C LYS A 404 -11.51 0.60 -11.24
N GLN A 405 -10.73 0.41 -12.31
CA GLN A 405 -10.95 1.13 -13.57
C GLN A 405 -12.18 0.59 -14.32
N ARG A 406 -12.51 -0.71 -14.18
CA ARG A 406 -13.77 -1.25 -14.70
C ARG A 406 -14.98 -0.58 -14.07
N VAL A 407 -14.97 -0.41 -12.74
CA VAL A 407 -16.05 0.26 -12.01
C VAL A 407 -16.16 1.71 -12.48
N LEU A 408 -15.06 2.47 -12.48
CA LEU A 408 -15.05 3.86 -12.93
C LEU A 408 -15.60 4.01 -14.35
N LEU A 409 -15.06 3.27 -15.32
CA LEU A 409 -15.46 3.39 -16.72
C LEU A 409 -16.91 2.93 -16.96
N THR A 410 -17.40 1.96 -16.17
CA THR A 410 -18.80 1.55 -16.23
C THR A 410 -19.72 2.65 -15.72
N LEU A 411 -19.36 3.30 -14.61
CA LEU A 411 -20.11 4.45 -14.07
C LEU A 411 -20.10 5.60 -15.07
N GLU A 412 -18.94 5.99 -15.60
CA GLU A 412 -18.81 7.04 -16.63
C GLU A 412 -19.65 6.74 -17.87
N ARG A 413 -19.59 5.50 -18.37
CA ARG A 413 -20.39 5.07 -19.51
C ARG A 413 -21.88 5.27 -19.25
N LEU A 414 -22.36 4.88 -18.08
CA LEU A 414 -23.76 5.02 -17.69
C LEU A 414 -24.16 6.49 -17.51
N SER A 415 -23.33 7.29 -16.82
CA SER A 415 -23.58 8.71 -16.57
C SER A 415 -23.55 9.56 -17.83
N LEU A 416 -22.70 9.23 -18.80
CA LEU A 416 -22.56 9.93 -20.07
C LEU A 416 -23.48 9.37 -21.18
N GLY A 417 -24.29 8.34 -20.87
CA GLY A 417 -25.20 7.71 -21.82
C GLY A 417 -24.50 7.03 -23.01
N VAL A 418 -23.26 6.57 -22.85
CA VAL A 418 -22.47 5.98 -23.94
C VAL A 418 -22.94 4.55 -24.21
N PRO A 419 -23.44 4.22 -25.42
CA PRO A 419 -23.92 2.88 -25.74
C PRO A 419 -22.84 1.79 -25.60
N ALA A 420 -23.27 0.57 -25.28
CA ALA A 420 -22.34 -0.55 -25.08
C ALA A 420 -21.64 -1.00 -26.39
N ASN A 421 -22.28 -0.77 -27.54
CA ASN A 421 -21.84 -1.11 -28.89
C ASN A 421 -20.99 -0.01 -29.57
N VAL A 422 -20.66 1.09 -28.89
CA VAL A 422 -19.74 2.09 -29.41
C VAL A 422 -18.40 1.45 -29.74
N ARG A 423 -17.85 1.78 -30.91
CA ARG A 423 -16.56 1.26 -31.39
C ARG A 423 -15.47 1.59 -30.38
N ARG A 424 -14.59 0.62 -30.09
CA ARG A 424 -13.43 0.81 -29.23
C ARG A 424 -12.16 0.57 -30.02
N ARG A 425 -11.15 1.40 -29.81
CA ARG A 425 -9.81 1.22 -30.37
C ARG A 425 -8.71 1.55 -29.37
N GLY A 426 -7.51 1.07 -29.67
CA GLY A 426 -6.33 1.17 -28.81
C GLY A 426 -5.98 -0.14 -28.10
N GLY A 427 -5.13 -0.04 -27.09
CA GLY A 427 -4.53 -1.17 -26.38
C GLY A 427 -3.30 -1.75 -27.08
N SER A 428 -2.66 -1.05 -28.01
CA SER A 428 -1.55 -1.61 -28.78
C SER A 428 -0.34 -1.97 -27.90
N ILE A 429 -0.02 -1.16 -26.88
CA ILE A 429 1.01 -1.50 -25.88
C ILE A 429 0.69 -2.84 -25.22
N HIS A 430 -0.56 -3.09 -24.83
CA HIS A 430 -0.96 -4.33 -24.17
C HIS A 430 -0.92 -5.53 -25.13
N ALA A 431 -1.29 -5.33 -26.39
CA ALA A 431 -1.21 -6.35 -27.43
C ALA A 431 0.24 -6.80 -27.67
N VAL A 432 1.14 -5.84 -27.84
CA VAL A 432 2.56 -6.11 -28.07
C VAL A 432 3.20 -6.72 -26.82
N CYS A 433 2.86 -6.25 -25.62
CA CYS A 433 3.32 -6.83 -24.35
C CYS A 433 2.77 -8.25 -24.07
N ALA A 434 1.65 -8.63 -24.69
CA ALA A 434 1.13 -9.98 -24.60
C ALA A 434 1.94 -10.95 -25.50
N GLY A 435 2.35 -10.51 -26.68
CA GLY A 435 3.22 -11.26 -27.59
C GLY A 435 4.68 -11.32 -27.12
N LEU A 436 5.20 -10.21 -26.60
CA LEU A 436 6.57 -10.10 -26.08
C LEU A 436 6.57 -9.53 -24.66
N PRO A 437 6.43 -10.39 -23.62
CA PRO A 437 6.40 -9.97 -22.21
C PRO A 437 7.61 -9.14 -21.75
N ARG A 438 8.76 -9.27 -22.42
CA ARG A 438 9.97 -8.47 -22.17
C ARG A 438 9.75 -6.96 -22.34
N LEU A 439 8.74 -6.54 -23.11
CA LEU A 439 8.44 -5.13 -23.34
C LEU A 439 7.69 -4.48 -22.18
N LYS A 440 7.24 -5.24 -21.18
CA LYS A 440 6.67 -4.65 -19.96
C LYS A 440 7.78 -4.02 -19.14
N VAL A 441 7.58 -2.76 -18.72
CA VAL A 441 8.50 -2.11 -17.78
C VAL A 441 8.50 -2.82 -16.43
N SER A 442 7.32 -3.27 -15.98
CA SER A 442 7.17 -3.99 -14.71
C SER A 442 6.30 -5.25 -14.91
N PRO A 443 6.89 -6.45 -15.08
CA PRO A 443 6.13 -7.66 -15.36
C PRO A 443 5.20 -8.11 -14.21
N CYS A 444 5.46 -7.71 -12.97
CA CYS A 444 4.63 -8.13 -11.83
C CYS A 444 3.43 -7.24 -11.55
N ILE A 445 3.36 -6.04 -12.12
CA ILE A 445 2.38 -5.01 -11.75
C ILE A 445 1.57 -4.64 -12.98
N SER A 446 0.24 -4.72 -12.88
CA SER A 446 -0.66 -4.23 -13.93
C SER A 446 -0.54 -2.72 -14.07
N GLN A 447 -0.28 -2.25 -15.29
CA GLN A 447 -0.18 -0.83 -15.62
C GLN A 447 -1.47 -0.27 -16.24
N ARG A 448 -2.52 -1.11 -16.34
CA ARG A 448 -3.77 -0.79 -17.04
C ARG A 448 -4.55 0.34 -16.37
N GLY A 449 -4.44 0.46 -15.05
CA GLY A 449 -5.04 1.56 -14.30
C GLY A 449 -4.57 2.94 -14.75
N ALA A 450 -3.34 3.09 -15.28
CA ALA A 450 -2.80 4.38 -15.69
C ALA A 450 -3.35 4.92 -17.01
N ASP A 451 -4.02 4.08 -17.79
CA ASP A 451 -4.47 4.42 -19.13
C ASP A 451 -5.55 5.50 -19.13
N CYS A 452 -5.49 6.36 -20.14
CA CYS A 452 -6.48 7.38 -20.41
C CYS A 452 -7.54 6.84 -21.39
N TYR A 453 -8.77 7.33 -21.25
CA TYR A 453 -9.85 7.01 -22.19
C TYR A 453 -10.38 8.30 -22.80
N LEU A 454 -10.49 8.33 -24.13
CA LEU A 454 -11.12 9.42 -24.86
C LEU A 454 -12.47 8.93 -25.38
N ILE A 455 -13.52 9.70 -25.16
CA ILE A 455 -14.83 9.49 -25.78
C ILE A 455 -14.99 10.59 -26.83
N LEU A 456 -15.08 10.18 -28.09
CA LEU A 456 -15.24 11.06 -29.23
C LEU A 456 -16.73 11.25 -29.51
N TYR A 457 -17.13 12.50 -29.74
CA TYR A 457 -18.50 12.87 -30.08
C TYR A 457 -18.54 13.56 -31.43
N ASP A 458 -19.53 13.20 -32.24
CA ASP A 458 -19.79 13.86 -33.51
C ASP A 458 -20.42 15.26 -33.33
N GLN A 459 -20.81 15.87 -34.45
CA GLN A 459 -21.45 17.19 -34.46
C GLN A 459 -22.86 17.20 -33.87
N HIS A 460 -23.54 16.06 -33.82
CA HIS A 460 -24.86 15.89 -33.22
C HIS A 460 -24.78 15.65 -31.71
N GLY A 461 -23.58 15.37 -31.20
CA GLY A 461 -23.33 15.11 -29.79
C GLY A 461 -23.43 13.64 -29.43
N ASP A 462 -23.47 12.75 -30.42
CA ASP A 462 -23.54 11.31 -30.23
C ASP A 462 -22.12 10.71 -30.10
N PRO A 463 -21.91 9.76 -29.17
CA PRO A 463 -20.62 9.12 -28.96
C PRO A 463 -20.31 8.16 -30.12
N THR A 464 -19.25 8.43 -30.86
CA THR A 464 -18.87 7.65 -32.05
C THR A 464 -17.84 6.57 -31.75
N GLU A 465 -16.87 6.88 -30.89
CA GLU A 465 -15.75 6.00 -30.60
C GLU A 465 -15.16 6.24 -29.21
N VAL A 466 -14.64 5.17 -28.60
CA VAL A 466 -13.83 5.22 -27.38
C VAL A 466 -12.41 4.79 -27.70
N VAL A 467 -11.45 5.68 -27.44
CA VAL A 467 -10.02 5.44 -27.68
C VAL A 467 -9.33 5.24 -26.34
N ARG A 468 -8.72 4.06 -26.14
CA ARG A 468 -7.80 3.81 -25.04
C ARG A 468 -6.43 4.38 -25.40
N LEU A 469 -5.80 5.07 -24.47
CA LEU A 469 -4.44 5.58 -24.61
C LEU A 469 -3.59 5.12 -23.42
N SER A 470 -2.43 4.56 -23.72
CA SER A 470 -1.45 4.12 -22.74
C SER A 470 -0.21 5.02 -22.78
N LEU A 471 0.42 5.27 -21.64
CA LEU A 471 1.66 6.05 -21.60
C LEU A 471 2.82 5.26 -22.21
N LYS A 472 3.62 5.91 -23.07
CA LYS A 472 4.85 5.35 -23.64
C LYS A 472 5.84 4.92 -22.55
N SER A 473 5.81 5.54 -21.38
CA SER A 473 6.65 5.14 -20.24
C SER A 473 6.29 3.77 -19.65
N CYS A 474 5.19 3.14 -20.06
CA CYS A 474 4.79 1.80 -19.61
C CYS A 474 5.42 0.67 -20.45
N ILE A 475 6.02 1.00 -21.61
CA ILE A 475 6.69 0.04 -22.48
C ILE A 475 8.21 0.25 -22.42
N ASP A 476 8.94 -0.86 -22.24
CA ASP A 476 10.39 -0.89 -22.23
C ASP A 476 10.91 -1.23 -23.63
N MET A 477 11.44 -0.20 -24.29
CA MET A 477 12.05 -0.32 -25.62
C MET A 477 13.58 -0.31 -25.57
N THR A 478 14.19 -0.40 -24.38
CA THR A 478 15.64 -0.20 -24.18
C THR A 478 16.49 -1.46 -24.32
N ALA A 479 15.88 -2.60 -24.66
CA ALA A 479 16.59 -3.87 -24.79
C ALA A 479 17.48 -3.88 -26.06
N GLU A 480 18.77 -4.15 -25.89
CA GLU A 480 19.77 -4.17 -26.99
C GLU A 480 19.42 -5.18 -28.10
N ASP A 481 18.72 -6.27 -27.77
CA ASP A 481 18.32 -7.34 -28.71
C ASP A 481 16.94 -7.07 -29.38
N LEU A 482 16.47 -5.82 -29.40
CA LEU A 482 15.17 -5.45 -29.95
C LEU A 482 15.35 -4.48 -31.12
N ASP A 483 15.07 -4.95 -32.34
CA ASP A 483 15.00 -4.07 -33.50
C ASP A 483 13.71 -3.23 -33.42
N VAL A 484 13.89 -1.93 -33.15
CA VAL A 484 12.81 -0.94 -33.02
C VAL A 484 12.81 -0.03 -34.23
N LEU A 485 11.83 -0.22 -35.12
CA LEU A 485 11.63 0.64 -36.27
C LEU A 485 10.70 1.80 -35.91
N VAL A 486 11.23 3.02 -35.87
CA VAL A 486 10.42 4.23 -35.62
C VAL A 486 9.95 4.80 -36.96
N LEU A 487 8.63 4.80 -37.17
CA LEU A 487 8.01 5.35 -38.38
C LEU A 487 7.23 6.62 -38.03
N PRO A 488 7.28 7.67 -38.87
CA PRO A 488 6.36 8.78 -38.73
C PRO A 488 4.93 8.32 -39.07
N THR A 489 3.93 8.88 -38.38
CA THR A 489 2.52 8.73 -38.73
C THR A 489 1.82 10.09 -38.77
N PHE A 490 0.77 10.16 -39.58
CA PHE A 490 -0.21 11.25 -39.59
C PHE A 490 -1.27 11.10 -38.50
N ASP A 491 -1.30 9.95 -37.82
CA ASP A 491 -2.17 9.74 -36.66
C ASP A 491 -1.79 10.67 -35.52
N LEU A 492 -2.81 11.04 -34.74
CA LEU A 492 -2.66 12.00 -33.66
C LEU A 492 -1.86 11.45 -32.46
N PHE A 493 -1.92 10.13 -32.28
CA PHE A 493 -1.29 9.40 -31.19
C PHE A 493 -0.35 8.34 -31.74
N GLY A 494 0.61 7.91 -30.91
CA GLY A 494 1.50 6.84 -31.30
C GLY A 494 0.77 5.51 -31.43
N HIS A 495 1.36 4.57 -32.15
CA HIS A 495 0.89 3.19 -32.23
C HIS A 495 2.08 2.24 -32.18
N VAL A 496 1.94 1.07 -31.56
CA VAL A 496 3.00 0.05 -31.56
C VAL A 496 2.47 -1.28 -32.08
N ALA A 497 3.25 -1.93 -32.95
CA ALA A 497 2.88 -3.23 -33.51
C ALA A 497 4.08 -4.17 -33.55
N LEU A 498 3.80 -5.48 -33.48
CA LEU A 498 4.78 -6.51 -33.80
C LEU A 498 4.57 -6.89 -35.27
N VAL A 499 5.59 -6.67 -36.08
CA VAL A 499 5.58 -7.03 -37.50
C VAL A 499 6.61 -8.14 -37.71
N PRO A 500 6.23 -9.30 -38.27
CA PRO A 500 7.19 -10.33 -38.61
C PRO A 500 8.11 -9.82 -39.72
N ASP A 501 9.42 -9.93 -39.50
CA ASP A 501 10.40 -9.67 -40.54
C ASP A 501 10.39 -10.81 -41.55
N GLU A 502 10.00 -10.52 -42.80
CA GLU A 502 9.91 -11.51 -43.87
C GLU A 502 11.25 -12.20 -44.17
N SER A 503 12.38 -11.54 -43.86
CA SER A 503 13.72 -12.07 -44.13
C SER A 503 14.27 -12.97 -43.02
N THR A 504 13.92 -12.72 -41.76
CA THR A 504 14.46 -13.44 -40.59
C THR A 504 13.43 -14.28 -39.84
N GLY A 505 12.13 -14.06 -40.09
CA GLY A 505 11.02 -14.65 -39.34
C GLY A 505 10.88 -14.13 -37.90
N VAL A 506 11.70 -13.16 -37.49
CA VAL A 506 11.68 -12.58 -36.14
C VAL A 506 10.72 -11.39 -36.10
N ASN A 507 9.89 -11.31 -35.06
CA ASN A 507 9.02 -10.15 -34.86
C ASN A 507 9.83 -8.91 -34.51
N ARG A 508 9.76 -7.87 -35.36
CA ARG A 508 10.29 -6.53 -35.11
C ARG A 508 9.23 -5.66 -34.44
N LEU A 509 9.68 -4.75 -33.57
CA LEU A 509 8.79 -3.77 -32.95
C LEU A 509 8.72 -2.53 -33.83
N VAL A 510 7.55 -2.21 -34.36
CA VAL A 510 7.32 -0.98 -35.11
C VAL A 510 6.64 0.03 -34.20
N GLN A 511 7.25 1.21 -34.06
CA GLN A 511 6.71 2.32 -33.28
C GLN A 511 6.34 3.47 -34.21
N HIS A 512 5.05 3.73 -34.37
CA HIS A 512 4.54 4.90 -35.08
C HIS A 512 4.55 6.12 -34.15
N THR A 513 5.14 7.22 -34.63
CA THR A 513 5.27 8.48 -33.89
C THR A 513 4.57 9.62 -34.64
N PRO A 514 3.68 10.39 -33.97
CA PRO A 514 3.00 11.52 -34.61
C PRO A 514 3.99 12.59 -35.09
N LEU A 515 3.85 13.03 -36.34
CA LEU A 515 4.66 14.09 -36.90
C LEU A 515 4.54 15.40 -36.10
N GLY A 516 5.67 15.99 -35.70
CA GLY A 516 5.72 17.31 -35.06
C GLY A 516 5.20 17.37 -33.62
N SER A 517 5.14 16.23 -32.90
CA SER A 517 4.87 16.25 -31.45
C SER A 517 5.55 15.13 -30.68
N ASP A 518 6.16 15.46 -29.53
CA ASP A 518 6.62 14.49 -28.54
C ASP A 518 5.42 13.92 -27.75
N CYS A 519 4.52 13.23 -28.46
CA CYS A 519 3.36 12.60 -27.83
C CYS A 519 3.82 11.46 -26.90
N ALA A 520 3.49 11.57 -25.61
CA ALA A 520 3.73 10.51 -24.64
C ALA A 520 2.65 9.41 -24.66
N TRP A 521 1.60 9.54 -25.47
CA TRP A 521 0.44 8.66 -25.50
C TRP A 521 0.42 7.78 -26.76
N VAL A 522 0.09 6.51 -26.56
CA VAL A 522 0.03 5.48 -27.60
C VAL A 522 -1.34 4.83 -27.53
N GLU A 523 -1.99 4.64 -28.68
CA GLU A 523 -3.31 3.97 -28.78
C GLU A 523 -3.25 2.55 -28.27
#